data_AF-A0A178ALT8-F1
#
_entry.id   AF-A0A178ALT8-F1
#
_cell.length_a   1.000
_cell.length_b   1.000
_cell.length_c   1.000
_cell.angle_alpha   90.00
_cell.angle_beta   90.00
_cell.angle_gamma   90.00
#
_symmetry.space_group_name_H-M   'P 1'
#
loop_
_entity.id
_entity.type
_entity.pdbx_description
1 polymer ?
#
loop_
_entity_poly.entity_id
_entity_poly.type
_entity_poly.pdbx_seq_one_letter_code
_entity_poly.pdbx_strand_id
1 'polypeptide(L)'
;MSWDLNLCMESFDKAVVPFHYYVKPKPQLNPPTLCSFPFLRLPVDLQLIVYEHCDLPTLFQLMQTCSYSRRATTKLFWDTTFLNQWYHCPDYWLFEHPDDTFTISPYCPEFARQITNIEIDLIRLELRFREDGEDRDEQFRASTVMKAKIFWAKVERVFPSARRIVLTGCTPTQPDPPPPGASDEEYACIETVLEHAAAHIKVYVAFIAYPSIEREEPPRNTLWQVPCRSQSAWRVLDPDWKPIRVLLPHRRWPVSPLGDFQMFNQRFHSAILEMRGIEWLMIESYARYAVNGVIHCPHLDCAETFATRSLWKRHLYAGGHRQFDIRLQSKGNPMHQLLCYKHTPEIEKRAIETRQRRLDAMYLEAKKIQRRVGYGWGPPRSEQRKLF
;
A
#
# COMPACT_ATOMS: atom_id res chain seq x y z
N MET A 1 12.85 5.24 -8.90
CA MET A 1 12.27 4.04 -8.27
C MET A 1 13.19 2.87 -8.56
N SER A 2 13.42 1.99 -7.58
CA SER A 2 14.24 0.77 -7.81
C SER A 2 13.50 -0.18 -8.75
N TRP A 3 14.24 -0.87 -9.62
CA TRP A 3 13.70 -1.92 -10.48
C TRP A 3 13.62 -3.22 -9.69
N ASP A 4 12.43 -3.53 -9.18
CA ASP A 4 12.13 -4.76 -8.45
C ASP A 4 11.03 -5.52 -9.20
N LEU A 5 11.32 -6.76 -9.58
CA LEU A 5 10.38 -7.61 -10.33
C LEU A 5 9.16 -8.03 -9.48
N ASN A 6 9.24 -7.89 -8.15
CA ASN A 6 8.14 -8.10 -7.21
C ASN A 6 7.39 -6.81 -6.84
N LEU A 7 7.71 -5.69 -7.49
CA LEU A 7 7.07 -4.38 -7.25
C LEU A 7 5.57 -4.45 -7.50
N CYS A 8 4.75 -4.03 -6.54
CA CYS A 8 3.35 -3.74 -6.75
C CYS A 8 3.13 -2.23 -6.76
N MET A 9 2.02 -1.81 -7.34
CA MET A 9 1.70 -0.39 -7.46
C MET A 9 0.25 -0.09 -7.10
N GLU A 10 0.10 0.91 -6.26
CA GLU A 10 -1.15 1.62 -6.07
C GLU A 10 -1.40 2.59 -7.23
N SER A 11 -2.51 3.33 -7.14
CA SER A 11 -2.79 4.40 -8.08
C SER A 11 -1.65 5.43 -8.03
N PHE A 12 -1.46 6.18 -9.13
CA PHE A 12 -0.47 7.27 -9.20
C PHE A 12 1.00 6.86 -9.01
N ASP A 13 1.42 5.68 -9.49
CA ASP A 13 2.80 5.17 -9.38
C ASP A 13 3.31 5.02 -7.94
N LYS A 14 2.42 4.85 -6.96
CA LYS A 14 2.83 4.64 -5.56
C LYS A 14 3.26 3.19 -5.37
N ALA A 15 4.57 2.98 -5.25
CA ALA A 15 5.16 1.66 -5.01
C ALA A 15 4.75 1.10 -3.64
N VAL A 16 4.29 -0.15 -3.65
CA VAL A 16 3.94 -0.92 -2.44
C VAL A 16 4.50 -2.33 -2.56
N VAL A 17 4.83 -2.93 -1.41
CA VAL A 17 5.37 -4.28 -1.32
C VAL A 17 4.41 -5.15 -0.51
N PRO A 18 3.75 -6.14 -1.11
CA PRO A 18 3.01 -7.14 -0.36
C PRO A 18 3.88 -7.78 0.73
N PHE A 19 3.32 -7.94 1.93
CA PHE A 19 4.06 -8.48 3.07
C PHE A 19 4.79 -9.79 2.75
N HIS A 20 4.15 -10.68 1.98
CA HIS A 20 4.72 -11.98 1.63
C HIS A 20 5.95 -11.90 0.70
N TYR A 21 6.10 -10.84 -0.10
CA TYR A 21 7.36 -10.57 -0.81
C TYR A 21 8.38 -9.91 0.12
N TYR A 22 7.92 -9.04 1.00
CA TYR A 22 8.77 -8.34 1.96
C TYR A 22 9.55 -9.28 2.89
N VAL A 23 8.90 -10.35 3.36
CA VAL A 23 9.52 -11.36 4.25
C VAL A 23 10.04 -12.60 3.51
N LYS A 24 10.03 -12.58 2.17
CA LYS A 24 10.53 -13.69 1.37
C LYS A 24 12.06 -13.67 1.39
N PRO A 25 12.73 -14.77 1.78
CA PRO A 25 14.17 -14.86 1.68
C PRO A 25 14.63 -14.62 0.25
N LYS A 26 15.69 -13.82 0.07
CA LYS A 26 16.30 -13.66 -1.24
C LYS A 26 16.87 -15.01 -1.69
N PRO A 27 16.63 -15.44 -2.94
CA PRO A 27 17.27 -16.65 -3.46
C PRO A 27 18.79 -16.49 -3.34
N GLN A 28 19.44 -17.39 -2.61
CA GLN A 28 20.90 -17.43 -2.58
C GLN A 28 21.37 -18.04 -3.90
N LEU A 29 22.27 -17.32 -4.60
CA LEU A 29 22.79 -17.75 -5.89
C LEU A 29 23.56 -19.07 -5.81
N ASN A 30 24.15 -19.35 -4.64
CA ASN A 30 24.81 -20.61 -4.32
C ASN A 30 24.31 -21.07 -2.95
N PRO A 31 23.43 -22.07 -2.85
CA PRO A 31 23.07 -22.63 -1.56
C PRO A 31 24.37 -23.20 -0.95
N PRO A 32 24.82 -22.72 0.22
CA PRO A 32 25.98 -23.32 0.87
C PRO A 32 25.70 -24.80 1.10
N THR A 33 26.71 -25.65 0.92
CA THR A 33 26.66 -27.05 1.32
C THR A 33 26.11 -27.11 2.75
N LEU A 34 25.01 -27.86 2.92
CA LEU A 34 24.28 -28.00 4.19
C LEU A 34 25.16 -28.67 5.25
N CYS A 35 26.08 -27.93 5.85
CA CYS A 35 26.73 -28.34 7.08
C CYS A 35 25.73 -28.12 8.21
N SER A 36 25.37 -29.20 8.92
CA SER A 36 24.56 -29.13 10.12
C SER A 36 25.32 -28.37 11.20
N PHE A 37 25.08 -27.06 11.31
CA PHE A 37 25.62 -26.23 12.37
C PHE A 37 24.64 -26.27 13.55
N PRO A 38 25.05 -26.75 14.74
CA PRO A 38 24.16 -26.90 15.89
C PRO A 38 23.94 -25.53 16.57
N PHE A 39 23.32 -24.59 15.85
CA PHE A 39 23.12 -23.19 16.28
C PHE A 39 22.49 -23.08 17.67
N LEU A 40 21.49 -23.93 17.97
CA LEU A 40 20.81 -23.93 19.27
C LEU A 40 21.69 -24.42 20.44
N ARG A 41 22.89 -24.95 20.18
CA ARG A 41 23.87 -25.32 21.22
C ARG A 41 24.84 -24.19 21.55
N LEU A 42 24.80 -23.07 20.82
CA LEU A 42 25.60 -21.90 21.16
C LEU A 42 25.09 -21.27 22.48
N PRO A 43 25.98 -20.64 23.27
CA PRO A 43 25.57 -19.73 24.34
C PRO A 43 24.55 -18.70 23.85
N VAL A 44 23.59 -18.35 24.72
CA VAL A 44 22.48 -17.44 24.37
C VAL A 44 22.98 -16.10 23.79
N ASP A 45 24.09 -15.57 24.33
CA ASP A 45 24.66 -14.29 23.87
C ASP A 45 25.15 -14.38 22.42
N LEU A 46 25.78 -15.49 22.04
CA LEU A 46 26.20 -15.71 20.64
C LEU A 46 25.00 -15.85 19.70
N GLN A 47 23.92 -16.48 20.17
CA GLN A 47 22.68 -16.58 19.38
C GLN A 47 22.05 -15.20 19.16
N LEU A 48 22.03 -14.34 20.19
CA LEU A 48 21.52 -12.97 20.09
C LEU A 48 22.35 -12.13 19.12
N ILE A 49 23.68 -12.21 19.18
CA ILE A 49 24.57 -11.54 18.22
C ILE A 49 24.25 -12.00 16.80
N VAL A 50 24.04 -13.29 16.56
CA VAL A 50 23.66 -13.79 15.24
C VAL A 50 22.31 -13.21 14.79
N TYR A 51 21.31 -13.15 15.67
CA TYR A 51 20.02 -12.56 15.31
C TYR A 51 20.11 -11.08 14.97
N GLU A 52 20.93 -10.30 15.69
CA GLU A 52 21.13 -8.87 15.42
C GLU A 52 21.72 -8.59 14.02
N HIS A 53 22.43 -9.57 13.44
CA HIS A 53 22.99 -9.49 12.10
C HIS A 53 22.11 -10.13 11.02
N CYS A 54 20.94 -10.70 11.39
CA CYS A 54 20.01 -11.27 10.42
C CYS A 54 19.21 -10.18 9.71
N ASP A 55 18.95 -10.37 8.42
CA ASP A 55 18.00 -9.51 7.70
C ASP A 55 16.55 -9.77 8.15
N LEU A 56 15.64 -8.84 7.80
CA LEU A 56 14.24 -8.92 8.18
C LEU A 56 13.53 -10.20 7.70
N PRO A 57 13.72 -10.65 6.44
CA PRO A 57 13.23 -11.96 6.01
C PRO A 57 13.71 -13.10 6.91
N THR A 58 15.00 -13.16 7.24
CA THR A 58 15.56 -14.21 8.09
C THR A 58 14.99 -14.14 9.51
N LEU A 59 14.92 -12.95 10.11
CA LEU A 59 14.29 -12.75 11.42
C LEU A 59 12.82 -13.21 11.43
N PHE A 60 12.06 -12.89 10.37
CA PHE A 60 10.68 -13.34 10.23
C PHE A 60 10.59 -14.87 10.14
N GLN A 61 11.46 -15.52 9.36
CA GLN A 61 11.50 -16.98 9.30
C GLN A 61 11.86 -17.59 10.65
N LEU A 62 12.91 -17.10 11.32
CA LEU A 62 13.35 -17.59 12.63
C LEU A 62 12.24 -17.45 13.68
N MET A 63 11.45 -16.38 13.63
CA MET A 63 10.28 -16.18 14.48
C MET A 63 9.21 -17.29 14.32
N GLN A 64 9.11 -17.87 13.12
CA GLN A 64 8.15 -18.94 12.79
C GLN A 64 8.71 -20.35 13.08
N THR A 65 10.03 -20.53 13.15
CA THR A 65 10.65 -21.87 13.30
C THR A 65 10.46 -22.52 14.67
N CYS A 66 10.81 -21.84 15.77
CA CYS A 66 10.72 -22.41 17.12
C CYS A 66 10.33 -21.36 18.17
N SER A 67 9.75 -21.80 19.29
CA SER A 67 9.35 -20.91 20.39
C SER A 67 10.54 -20.25 21.10
N TYR A 68 11.70 -20.92 21.11
CA TYR A 68 12.92 -20.45 21.76
C TYR A 68 13.46 -19.16 21.10
N SER A 69 13.63 -19.17 19.78
CA SER A 69 14.11 -18.00 19.02
C SER A 69 13.06 -16.89 18.95
N ARG A 70 11.77 -17.26 18.93
CA ARG A 70 10.65 -16.35 18.66
C ARG A 70 10.71 -15.06 19.46
N ARG A 71 10.90 -15.13 20.79
CA ARG A 71 10.88 -13.92 21.62
C ARG A 71 11.96 -12.91 21.22
N ALA A 72 13.18 -13.37 21.02
CA ALA A 72 14.31 -12.52 20.65
C ALA A 72 14.13 -11.97 19.22
N THR A 73 13.78 -12.84 18.27
CA THR A 73 13.65 -12.46 16.86
C THR A 73 12.42 -11.58 16.61
N THR A 74 11.32 -11.78 17.33
CA THR A 74 10.15 -10.89 17.30
C THR A 74 10.55 -9.49 17.74
N LYS A 75 11.27 -9.37 18.86
CA LYS A 75 11.74 -8.05 19.33
C LYS A 75 12.58 -7.37 18.24
N LEU A 76 13.58 -8.06 17.71
CA LEU A 76 14.47 -7.50 16.68
C LEU A 76 13.75 -7.16 15.37
N PHE A 77 12.80 -7.99 14.93
CA PHE A 77 12.01 -7.72 13.71
C PHE A 77 11.23 -6.40 13.83
N TRP A 78 10.62 -6.15 15.00
CA TRP A 78 9.79 -4.97 15.25
C TRP A 78 10.55 -3.73 15.75
N ASP A 79 11.76 -3.91 16.28
CA ASP A 79 12.63 -2.82 16.76
C ASP A 79 13.39 -2.09 15.63
N THR A 80 13.02 -2.35 14.37
CA THR A 80 13.60 -1.71 13.18
C THR A 80 13.12 -0.26 12.99
N THR A 81 13.09 0.50 14.09
CA THR A 81 12.72 1.91 14.20
C THR A 81 13.52 2.81 13.25
N PHE A 82 14.68 2.34 12.78
CA PHE A 82 15.63 3.02 11.90
C PHE A 82 15.38 2.85 10.41
N LEU A 83 14.50 1.93 10.00
CA LEU A 83 14.19 1.77 8.59
C LEU A 83 13.15 2.80 8.15
N ASN A 84 13.31 3.33 6.94
CA ASN A 84 12.28 4.11 6.24
C ASN A 84 11.11 3.20 5.79
N GLN A 85 10.65 2.32 6.67
CA GLN A 85 9.62 1.33 6.45
C GLN A 85 8.33 1.78 7.14
N TRP A 86 7.25 1.73 6.37
CA TRP A 86 5.91 2.07 6.80
C TRP A 86 4.96 0.95 6.42
N TYR A 87 4.18 0.48 7.40
CA TYR A 87 3.09 -0.45 7.10
C TYR A 87 1.94 0.34 6.51
N HIS A 88 1.54 -0.01 5.30
CA HIS A 88 0.54 0.74 4.55
C HIS A 88 -0.86 0.14 4.76
N CYS A 89 -1.79 0.99 5.19
CA CYS A 89 -3.20 0.70 5.40
C CYS A 89 -4.04 1.45 4.35
N PRO A 90 -4.38 0.81 3.21
CA PRO A 90 -5.21 1.41 2.17
C PRO A 90 -6.71 1.39 2.52
N ASP A 91 -7.11 0.61 3.53
CA ASP A 91 -8.51 0.39 3.95
C ASP A 91 -9.06 1.56 4.76
N TYR A 92 -9.18 2.72 4.11
CA TYR A 92 -9.74 3.93 4.69
C TYR A 92 -11.13 3.73 5.31
N TRP A 93 -11.91 2.80 4.74
CA TRP A 93 -13.29 2.49 5.11
C TRP A 93 -13.37 1.86 6.50
N LEU A 94 -12.25 1.32 7.00
CA LEU A 94 -12.13 0.83 8.38
C LEU A 94 -12.45 1.94 9.40
N PHE A 95 -12.23 3.20 9.02
CA PHE A 95 -12.35 4.33 9.92
C PHE A 95 -13.56 5.23 9.66
N GLU A 96 -14.25 5.07 8.53
CA GLU A 96 -15.35 5.98 8.11
C GLU A 96 -16.63 5.83 8.93
N HIS A 97 -17.04 4.60 9.25
CA HIS A 97 -18.36 4.38 9.86
C HIS A 97 -18.38 4.75 11.35
N PRO A 98 -19.21 5.68 11.84
CA PRO A 98 -19.18 6.09 13.25
C PRO A 98 -19.50 4.95 14.23
N ASP A 99 -20.20 3.92 13.77
CA ASP A 99 -20.58 2.78 14.60
C ASP A 99 -19.41 1.80 14.80
N ASP A 100 -19.01 1.65 16.06
CA ASP A 100 -17.95 0.73 16.48
C ASP A 100 -18.35 -0.74 16.45
N THR A 101 -19.65 -1.04 16.34
CA THR A 101 -20.19 -2.40 16.52
C THR A 101 -19.82 -3.35 15.38
N PHE A 102 -19.46 -2.86 14.19
CA PHE A 102 -19.25 -3.71 13.01
C PHE A 102 -17.88 -3.55 12.31
N THR A 103 -16.92 -2.86 12.91
CA THR A 103 -15.60 -2.70 12.29
C THR A 103 -14.78 -3.98 12.37
N ILE A 104 -14.95 -4.89 11.41
CA ILE A 104 -14.14 -6.10 11.33
C ILE A 104 -12.87 -5.79 10.55
N SER A 105 -11.75 -5.66 11.28
CA SER A 105 -10.45 -5.42 10.66
C SER A 105 -10.08 -6.55 9.69
N PRO A 106 -9.66 -6.23 8.45
CA PRO A 106 -9.21 -7.21 7.47
C PRO A 106 -7.80 -7.73 7.79
N TYR A 107 -7.12 -7.18 8.80
CA TYR A 107 -5.74 -7.47 9.14
C TYR A 107 -5.63 -8.46 10.31
N CYS A 108 -4.49 -9.16 10.39
CA CYS A 108 -4.18 -10.03 11.52
C CYS A 108 -4.01 -9.22 12.81
N PRO A 109 -4.83 -9.40 13.86
CA PRO A 109 -4.76 -8.60 15.09
C PRO A 109 -3.44 -8.75 15.86
N GLU A 110 -2.83 -9.93 15.80
CA GLU A 110 -1.53 -10.23 16.40
C GLU A 110 -0.38 -9.49 15.70
N PHE A 111 -0.55 -9.25 14.40
CA PHE A 111 0.42 -8.49 13.61
C PHE A 111 0.19 -6.98 13.80
N ALA A 112 -1.05 -6.52 13.66
CA ALA A 112 -1.41 -5.11 13.78
C ALA A 112 -1.00 -4.50 15.13
N ARG A 113 -1.12 -5.26 16.22
CA ARG A 113 -0.70 -4.80 17.56
C ARG A 113 0.80 -4.57 17.72
N GLN A 114 1.65 -5.04 16.81
CA GLN A 114 3.11 -4.88 16.90
C GLN A 114 3.63 -3.71 16.06
N ILE A 115 2.76 -3.12 15.23
CA ILE A 115 3.15 -2.07 14.30
C ILE A 115 3.35 -0.76 15.04
N THR A 116 4.54 -0.19 14.91
CA THR A 116 4.91 1.10 15.51
C THR A 116 4.84 2.25 14.49
N ASN A 117 5.07 1.97 13.20
CA ASN A 117 5.01 2.93 12.10
C ASN A 117 3.94 2.52 11.09
N ILE A 118 2.93 3.36 10.89
CA ILE A 118 1.84 3.09 9.95
C ILE A 118 1.56 4.30 9.06
N GLU A 119 1.29 4.02 7.79
CA GLU A 119 0.78 4.96 6.81
C GLU A 119 -0.69 4.62 6.56
N ILE A 120 -1.61 5.54 6.84
CA ILE A 120 -3.04 5.37 6.64
C ILE A 120 -3.45 6.22 5.44
N ASP A 121 -3.95 5.58 4.38
CA ASP A 121 -4.52 6.29 3.24
C ASP A 121 -5.93 6.76 3.58
N LEU A 122 -6.16 8.06 3.54
CA LEU A 122 -7.46 8.69 3.75
C LEU A 122 -7.78 9.48 2.49
N ILE A 123 -8.33 8.79 1.48
CA ILE A 123 -8.70 9.42 0.21
C ILE A 123 -9.59 10.63 0.49
N ARG A 124 -9.13 11.83 0.09
CA ARG A 124 -9.80 13.11 0.36
C ARG A 124 -10.01 13.36 1.85
N LEU A 125 -8.96 13.20 2.67
CA LEU A 125 -9.01 13.39 4.12
C LEU A 125 -9.77 14.67 4.51
N GLU A 126 -9.46 15.79 3.85
CA GLU A 126 -10.08 17.09 4.10
C GLU A 126 -11.60 17.08 3.95
N LEU A 127 -12.14 16.29 3.00
CA LEU A 127 -13.58 16.17 2.79
C LEU A 127 -14.24 15.25 3.81
N ARG A 128 -13.56 14.21 4.29
CA ARG A 128 -14.16 13.21 5.18
C ARG A 128 -14.39 13.74 6.58
N PHE A 129 -13.46 14.56 7.05
CA PHE A 129 -13.54 15.15 8.37
C PHE A 129 -14.23 16.51 8.36
N ARG A 130 -14.52 17.08 7.17
CA ARG A 130 -15.31 18.30 7.08
C ARG A 130 -16.64 18.10 7.81
N GLU A 131 -17.07 19.14 8.51
CA GLU A 131 -18.39 19.18 9.10
C GLU A 131 -19.43 19.01 8.00
N ASP A 132 -20.37 18.10 8.21
CA ASP A 132 -21.40 17.82 7.23
C ASP A 132 -22.26 19.08 7.08
N GLY A 133 -22.28 19.65 5.87
CA GLY A 133 -23.20 20.73 5.53
C GLY A 133 -24.67 20.25 5.55
N GLU A 134 -25.58 21.03 4.99
CA GLU A 134 -27.02 20.67 4.92
C GLU A 134 -27.35 19.45 4.02
N ASP A 135 -26.38 18.61 3.66
CA ASP A 135 -26.57 17.50 2.72
C ASP A 135 -27.15 16.23 3.38
N ARG A 136 -28.43 16.02 3.06
CA ARG A 136 -29.27 14.82 2.83
C ARG A 136 -29.44 13.70 3.87
N ASP A 137 -28.52 13.47 4.81
CA ASP A 137 -28.76 12.52 5.90
C ASP A 137 -28.63 13.23 7.25
N GLU A 138 -29.74 13.82 7.73
CA GLU A 138 -29.82 14.47 9.05
C GLU A 138 -29.36 13.57 10.21
N GLN A 139 -29.33 12.25 10.01
CA GLN A 139 -29.01 11.27 11.03
C GLN A 139 -27.53 11.27 11.49
N PHE A 140 -26.59 11.88 10.77
CA PHE A 140 -25.17 11.83 11.13
C PHE A 140 -24.43 13.16 10.95
N ARG A 141 -25.00 14.28 11.39
CA ARG A 141 -24.23 15.53 11.55
C ARG A 141 -23.24 15.38 12.71
N ALA A 142 -21.99 15.04 12.38
CA ALA A 142 -20.89 14.99 13.33
C ALA A 142 -19.89 16.11 13.04
N SER A 143 -19.52 16.87 14.07
CA SER A 143 -18.47 17.88 13.94
C SER A 143 -17.12 17.23 13.59
N THR A 144 -16.23 17.98 12.95
CA THR A 144 -14.84 17.57 12.66
C THR A 144 -14.15 16.97 13.89
N VAL A 145 -14.36 17.60 15.05
CA VAL A 145 -13.83 17.16 16.35
C VAL A 145 -14.34 15.77 16.73
N MET A 146 -15.64 15.50 16.57
CA MET A 146 -16.21 14.19 16.89
C MET A 146 -15.67 13.12 15.94
N LYS A 147 -15.67 13.40 14.63
CA LYS A 147 -15.12 12.49 13.60
C LYS A 147 -13.65 12.17 13.89
N ALA A 148 -12.84 13.17 14.23
CA ALA A 148 -11.43 13.00 14.60
C ALA A 148 -11.25 12.11 15.83
N LYS A 149 -12.04 12.32 16.90
CA LYS A 149 -11.99 11.49 18.11
C LYS A 149 -12.34 10.02 17.81
N ILE A 150 -13.40 9.78 17.04
CA ILE A 150 -13.81 8.43 16.64
C ILE A 150 -12.70 7.77 15.81
N PHE A 151 -12.15 8.49 14.83
CA PHE A 151 -11.03 8.02 14.01
C PHE A 151 -9.85 7.58 14.88
N TRP A 152 -9.37 8.42 15.80
CA TRP A 152 -8.22 8.09 16.63
C TRP A 152 -8.49 6.94 17.60
N ALA A 153 -9.68 6.87 18.21
CA ALA A 153 -10.07 5.75 19.05
C ALA A 153 -10.00 4.41 18.28
N LYS A 154 -10.43 4.41 17.01
CA LYS A 154 -10.32 3.22 16.15
C LYS A 154 -8.88 2.91 15.77
N VAL A 155 -8.07 3.92 15.46
CA VAL A 155 -6.64 3.72 15.17
C VAL A 155 -5.95 3.08 16.36
N GLU A 156 -6.18 3.56 17.59
CA GLU A 156 -5.62 2.97 18.81
C GLU A 156 -6.13 1.54 19.06
N ARG A 157 -7.39 1.26 18.74
CA ARG A 157 -7.97 -0.09 18.84
C ARG A 157 -7.31 -1.07 17.86
N VAL A 158 -7.09 -0.65 16.62
CA VAL A 158 -6.55 -1.51 15.55
C VAL A 158 -5.02 -1.63 15.66
N PHE A 159 -4.33 -0.53 15.99
CA PHE A 159 -2.87 -0.42 16.05
C PHE A 159 -2.39 0.13 17.41
N PRO A 160 -2.59 -0.63 18.51
CA PRO A 160 -2.32 -0.14 19.87
C PRO A 160 -0.85 0.20 20.17
N SER A 161 0.08 -0.34 19.39
CA SER A 161 1.51 -0.03 19.54
C SER A 161 2.00 1.07 18.60
N ALA A 162 1.10 1.69 17.81
CA ALA A 162 1.50 2.76 16.91
C ALA A 162 2.13 3.92 17.71
N ARG A 163 3.22 4.45 17.16
CA ARG A 163 3.98 5.58 17.72
C ARG A 163 4.21 6.66 16.68
N ARG A 164 4.25 6.28 15.40
CA ARG A 164 4.41 7.17 14.25
C ARG A 164 3.35 6.85 13.22
N ILE A 165 2.54 7.84 12.86
CA ILE A 165 1.45 7.69 11.90
C ILE A 165 1.60 8.75 10.81
N VAL A 166 1.55 8.33 9.55
CA VAL A 166 1.46 9.24 8.42
C VAL A 166 0.05 9.13 7.85
N LEU A 167 -0.65 10.26 7.77
CA LEU A 167 -1.91 10.36 7.04
C LEU A 167 -1.61 10.75 5.60
N THR A 168 -2.09 9.96 4.64
CA THR A 168 -1.97 10.23 3.19
C THR A 168 -3.34 10.37 2.54
N GLY A 169 -3.36 10.69 1.25
CA GLY A 169 -4.62 10.88 0.51
C GLY A 169 -5.24 12.27 0.70
N CYS A 170 -4.56 13.16 1.43
CA CYS A 170 -4.84 14.59 1.49
C CYS A 170 -4.51 15.24 0.16
N THR A 171 -5.48 15.93 -0.43
CA THR A 171 -5.32 16.56 -1.73
C THR A 171 -5.89 17.97 -1.68
N PRO A 172 -5.27 18.84 -0.86
CA PRO A 172 -5.74 20.20 -0.72
C PRO A 172 -5.68 20.92 -2.07
N THR A 173 -6.56 21.90 -2.25
CA THR A 173 -6.62 22.71 -3.47
C THR A 173 -5.29 23.43 -3.70
N GLN A 174 -4.65 23.88 -2.62
CA GLN A 174 -3.29 24.42 -2.63
C GLN A 174 -2.28 23.36 -2.22
N PRO A 175 -1.18 23.16 -2.96
CA PRO A 175 -0.20 22.11 -2.69
C PRO A 175 0.60 22.33 -1.41
N ASP A 176 0.69 23.58 -0.96
CA ASP A 176 1.42 24.00 0.22
C ASP A 176 0.45 24.58 1.27
N PRO A 177 0.72 24.37 2.57
CA PRO A 177 -0.04 24.99 3.65
C PRO A 177 -0.08 26.52 3.56
N PRO A 178 -1.16 27.15 4.05
CA PRO A 178 -1.27 28.60 4.06
C PRO A 178 -0.12 29.23 4.87
N PRO A 179 0.38 30.42 4.49
CA PRO A 179 1.37 31.12 5.27
C PRO A 179 0.83 31.49 6.66
N PRO A 180 1.70 31.71 7.67
CA PRO A 180 1.26 32.09 9.01
C PRO A 180 0.31 33.31 8.99
N GLY A 181 -0.87 33.16 9.58
CA GLY A 181 -1.90 34.21 9.64
C GLY A 181 -2.94 34.16 8.52
N ALA A 182 -2.74 33.34 7.48
CA ALA A 182 -3.79 33.02 6.52
C ALA A 182 -4.56 31.77 6.98
N SER A 183 -5.87 31.77 6.78
CA SER A 183 -6.74 30.63 7.09
C SER A 183 -7.15 29.91 5.81
N ASP A 184 -7.11 28.59 5.84
CA ASP A 184 -7.70 27.72 4.81
C ASP A 184 -8.52 26.63 5.51
N GLU A 185 -9.77 26.44 5.08
CA GLU A 185 -10.70 25.50 5.73
C GLU A 185 -10.23 24.03 5.64
N GLU A 186 -9.60 23.63 4.53
CA GLU A 186 -9.11 22.26 4.33
C GLU A 186 -7.96 21.98 5.29
N TYR A 187 -7.02 22.93 5.42
CA TYR A 187 -5.91 22.82 6.37
C TYR A 187 -6.38 22.89 7.83
N ALA A 188 -7.33 23.76 8.18
CA ALA A 188 -7.90 23.84 9.53
C ALA A 188 -8.60 22.52 9.94
N CYS A 189 -9.29 21.88 8.98
CA CYS A 189 -9.87 20.56 9.17
C CYS A 189 -8.79 19.51 9.47
N ILE A 190 -7.73 19.46 8.66
CA ILE A 190 -6.60 18.54 8.88
C ILE A 190 -5.94 18.79 10.24
N GLU A 191 -5.65 20.05 10.60
CA GLU A 191 -5.08 20.42 11.89
C GLU A 191 -5.95 19.92 13.05
N THR A 192 -7.26 20.14 12.97
CA THR A 192 -8.22 19.63 13.98
C THR A 192 -8.13 18.11 14.13
N VAL A 193 -7.98 17.37 13.03
CA VAL A 193 -7.78 15.92 13.08
C VAL A 193 -6.48 15.59 13.80
N LEU A 194 -5.37 16.23 13.45
CA LEU A 194 -4.06 15.97 14.05
C LEU A 194 -4.01 16.28 15.56
N GLU A 195 -4.69 17.34 16.01
CA GLU A 195 -4.75 17.74 17.42
C GLU A 195 -5.42 16.72 18.35
N HIS A 196 -6.29 15.87 17.80
CA HIS A 196 -7.01 14.84 18.54
C HIS A 196 -6.28 13.50 18.63
N ALA A 197 -5.08 13.39 18.04
CA ALA A 197 -4.27 12.20 18.18
C ALA A 197 -3.84 11.99 19.64
N ALA A 198 -3.75 10.72 20.06
CA ALA A 198 -3.26 10.39 21.39
C ALA A 198 -1.83 10.92 21.60
N ALA A 199 -1.52 11.42 22.80
CA ALA A 199 -0.26 12.13 23.08
C ALA A 199 1.02 11.30 22.81
N HIS A 200 0.91 9.96 22.82
CA HIS A 200 2.02 9.05 22.55
C HIS A 200 2.25 8.79 21.05
N ILE A 201 1.35 9.28 20.19
CA ILE A 201 1.40 9.12 18.74
C ILE A 201 1.96 10.41 18.12
N LYS A 202 3.04 10.27 17.37
CA LYS A 202 3.54 11.32 16.48
C LYS A 202 2.84 11.20 15.13
N VAL A 203 2.08 12.22 14.76
CA VAL A 203 1.35 12.24 13.49
C VAL A 203 2.04 13.16 12.49
N TYR A 204 2.07 12.70 11.25
CA TYR A 204 2.59 13.40 10.09
C TYR A 204 1.55 13.37 8.98
N VAL A 205 1.71 14.25 8.00
CA VAL A 205 0.85 14.28 6.81
C VAL A 205 1.74 14.24 5.58
N ALA A 206 1.40 13.40 4.60
CA ALA A 206 2.05 13.44 3.30
C ALA A 206 1.07 13.91 2.23
N PHE A 207 1.34 15.07 1.65
CA PHE A 207 0.58 15.57 0.52
C PHE A 207 1.07 14.91 -0.76
N ILE A 208 0.11 14.42 -1.55
CA ILE A 208 0.39 13.96 -2.90
C ILE A 208 0.15 15.17 -3.79
N ALA A 209 1.23 15.75 -4.30
CA ALA A 209 1.13 16.72 -5.37
C ALA A 209 0.59 15.99 -6.61
N TYR A 210 -0.72 16.05 -6.85
CA TYR A 210 -1.27 15.46 -8.06
C TYR A 210 -0.53 16.05 -9.26
N PRO A 211 -0.16 15.20 -10.23
CA PRO A 211 0.32 15.73 -11.48
C PRO A 211 -0.83 16.55 -12.07
N SER A 212 -0.71 17.89 -12.04
CA SER A 212 -1.42 18.66 -13.06
C SER A 212 -0.95 18.12 -14.40
N ILE A 213 -1.81 18.12 -15.41
CA ILE A 213 -1.46 17.67 -16.77
C ILE A 213 -0.17 18.34 -17.27
N GLU A 214 0.16 19.50 -16.72
CA GLU A 214 1.32 20.33 -17.01
C GLU A 214 2.60 19.95 -16.25
N ARG A 215 2.55 19.18 -15.15
CA ARG A 215 3.74 18.86 -14.35
C ARG A 215 4.56 17.75 -15.00
N GLU A 216 5.79 18.10 -15.40
CA GLU A 216 6.75 17.17 -16.02
C GLU A 216 7.31 16.11 -15.06
N GLU A 217 7.14 16.31 -13.75
CA GLU A 217 7.74 15.48 -12.72
C GLU A 217 6.74 14.51 -12.09
N PRO A 218 7.19 13.30 -11.68
CA PRO A 218 6.34 12.39 -10.92
C PRO A 218 5.85 13.07 -9.63
N PRO A 219 4.67 12.69 -9.11
CA PRO A 219 4.14 13.23 -7.87
C PRO A 219 5.19 13.10 -6.77
N ARG A 220 5.63 14.24 -6.24
CA ARG A 220 6.49 14.29 -5.06
C ARG A 220 5.57 14.21 -3.83
N ASN A 221 5.94 13.34 -2.88
CA ASN A 221 5.30 13.33 -1.58
C ASN A 221 6.14 14.20 -0.66
N THR A 222 5.57 15.30 -0.19
CA THR A 222 6.21 16.10 0.85
C THR A 222 5.67 15.63 2.19
N LEU A 223 6.56 15.22 3.10
CA LEU A 223 6.19 14.85 4.47
C LEU A 223 6.22 16.10 5.36
N TRP A 224 5.10 16.35 6.01
CA TRP A 224 4.89 17.48 6.89
C TRP A 224 4.67 17.06 8.33
N GLN A 225 5.05 17.94 9.23
CA GLN A 225 4.72 17.88 10.64
C GLN A 225 3.99 19.15 11.05
N VAL A 226 2.90 18.99 11.80
CA VAL A 226 2.21 20.10 12.47
C VAL A 226 2.58 20.05 13.95
N PRO A 227 3.26 21.09 14.48
CA PRO A 227 3.52 21.20 15.91
C PRO A 227 2.20 21.28 16.67
N CYS A 228 2.02 20.43 17.68
CA CYS A 228 0.79 20.43 18.47
C CYS A 228 0.69 21.70 19.33
N ARG A 229 -0.50 22.32 19.37
CA ARG A 229 -1.04 23.22 20.43
C ARG A 229 -0.67 24.70 20.50
N SER A 230 0.16 25.31 19.66
CA SER A 230 0.34 26.79 19.74
C SER A 230 1.00 27.47 18.54
N GLN A 231 1.60 26.71 17.63
CA GLN A 231 2.33 27.25 16.49
C GLN A 231 1.84 26.50 15.25
N SER A 232 0.82 27.04 14.58
CA SER A 232 0.29 26.55 13.30
C SER A 232 1.27 26.83 12.16
N ALA A 233 2.53 26.43 12.33
CA ALA A 233 3.55 26.49 11.31
C ALA A 233 3.83 25.06 10.86
N TRP A 234 3.21 24.68 9.74
CA TRP A 234 3.52 23.45 9.05
C TRP A 234 5.01 23.40 8.71
N ARG A 235 5.67 22.32 9.11
CA ARG A 235 7.10 22.13 8.87
C ARG A 235 7.32 20.98 7.89
N VAL A 236 8.02 21.25 6.79
CA VAL A 236 8.54 20.20 5.91
C VAL A 236 9.59 19.40 6.67
N LEU A 237 9.37 18.09 6.80
CA LEU A 237 10.36 17.15 7.32
C LEU A 237 11.18 16.50 6.21
N ASP A 238 10.51 16.15 5.11
CA ASP A 238 11.14 15.51 3.96
C ASP A 238 10.42 15.95 2.66
N PRO A 239 11.05 16.77 1.80
CA PRO A 239 10.45 17.25 0.55
C PRO A 239 10.36 16.18 -0.55
N ASP A 240 10.99 15.02 -0.36
CA ASP A 240 11.02 13.94 -1.36
C ASP A 240 10.78 12.58 -0.69
N TRP A 241 9.75 12.53 0.16
CA TRP A 241 9.45 11.40 1.02
C TRP A 241 9.11 10.14 0.20
N LYS A 242 10.03 9.17 0.25
CA LYS A 242 9.98 7.90 -0.51
C LYS A 242 10.05 6.71 0.44
N PRO A 243 9.00 6.42 1.22
CA PRO A 243 9.00 5.32 2.16
C PRO A 243 8.97 3.97 1.43
N ILE A 244 9.50 2.94 2.09
CA ILE A 244 9.22 1.54 1.75
C ILE A 244 7.87 1.20 2.35
N ARG A 245 6.86 1.07 1.49
CA ARG A 245 5.49 0.76 1.89
C ARG A 245 5.28 -0.73 1.88
N VAL A 246 4.96 -1.30 3.04
CA VAL A 246 4.69 -2.72 3.19
C VAL A 246 3.20 -2.90 3.46
N LEU A 247 2.49 -3.59 2.57
CA LEU A 247 1.08 -3.90 2.81
C LEU A 247 0.94 -4.79 4.03
N LEU A 248 -0.10 -4.56 4.82
CA LEU A 248 -0.41 -5.35 6.00
C LEU A 248 -0.76 -6.80 5.63
N PRO A 249 -0.31 -7.81 6.40
CA PRO A 249 -0.79 -9.16 6.23
C PRO A 249 -2.26 -9.26 6.63
N HIS A 250 -3.06 -9.80 5.72
CA HIS A 250 -4.47 -9.99 5.95
C HIS A 250 -4.75 -11.12 6.95
N ARG A 251 -5.89 -10.98 7.62
CA ARG A 251 -6.47 -12.00 8.48
C ARG A 251 -6.82 -13.23 7.68
N ARG A 252 -6.60 -14.42 8.27
CA ARG A 252 -7.20 -15.66 7.76
C ARG A 252 -8.66 -15.72 8.21
N TRP A 253 -9.56 -15.82 7.25
CA TRP A 253 -10.98 -15.92 7.53
C TRP A 253 -11.41 -17.38 7.62
N PRO A 254 -12.33 -17.72 8.55
CA PRO A 254 -12.98 -19.02 8.52
C PRO A 254 -13.78 -19.16 7.22
N VAL A 255 -14.04 -20.41 6.82
CA VAL A 255 -14.90 -20.72 5.68
C VAL A 255 -16.34 -20.32 6.02
N SER A 256 -16.74 -19.14 5.55
CA SER A 256 -18.07 -18.54 5.77
C SER A 256 -18.38 -17.55 4.64
N PRO A 257 -19.65 -17.13 4.48
CA PRO A 257 -20.00 -16.14 3.46
C PRO A 257 -19.23 -14.83 3.58
N LEU A 258 -19.15 -14.29 4.79
CA LEU A 258 -18.36 -13.10 5.08
C LEU A 258 -16.86 -13.37 4.83
N GLY A 259 -16.36 -14.54 5.22
CA GLY A 259 -14.98 -14.93 4.95
C GLY A 259 -14.66 -15.00 3.46
N ASP A 260 -15.53 -15.58 2.65
CA ASP A 260 -15.40 -15.63 1.19
C ASP A 260 -15.45 -14.23 0.57
N PHE A 261 -16.35 -13.36 1.02
CA PHE A 261 -16.42 -11.97 0.57
C PHE A 261 -15.12 -11.22 0.90
N GLN A 262 -14.62 -11.33 2.13
CA GLN A 262 -13.38 -10.69 2.55
C GLN A 262 -12.16 -11.25 1.79
N MET A 263 -12.09 -12.57 1.60
CA MET A 263 -11.05 -13.21 0.78
C MET A 263 -11.12 -12.77 -0.68
N PHE A 264 -12.31 -12.59 -1.25
CA PHE A 264 -12.49 -12.08 -2.60
C PHE A 264 -11.91 -10.66 -2.71
N ASN A 265 -12.35 -9.73 -1.85
CA ASN A 265 -11.88 -8.35 -1.87
C ASN A 265 -10.36 -8.28 -1.71
N GLN A 266 -9.81 -9.04 -0.77
CA GLN A 266 -8.36 -9.14 -0.55
C GLN A 266 -7.61 -9.59 -1.82
N ARG A 267 -8.03 -10.72 -2.40
CA ARG A 267 -7.35 -11.29 -3.58
C ARG A 267 -7.49 -10.39 -4.78
N PHE A 268 -8.66 -9.79 -4.94
CA PHE A 268 -8.95 -8.84 -6.02
C PHE A 268 -8.08 -7.59 -5.90
N HIS A 269 -7.99 -6.99 -4.71
CA HIS A 269 -7.13 -5.85 -4.45
C HIS A 269 -5.65 -6.19 -4.70
N SER A 270 -5.17 -7.32 -4.16
CA SER A 270 -3.79 -7.79 -4.41
C SER A 270 -3.50 -8.01 -5.90
N ALA A 271 -4.47 -8.57 -6.64
CA ALA A 271 -4.36 -8.75 -8.08
C ALA A 271 -4.26 -7.41 -8.82
N ILE A 272 -5.08 -6.41 -8.46
CA ILE A 272 -4.99 -5.07 -9.05
C ILE A 272 -3.60 -4.46 -8.81
N LEU A 273 -3.07 -4.55 -7.59
CA LEU A 273 -1.76 -3.98 -7.25
C LEU A 273 -0.63 -4.69 -8.00
N GLU A 274 -0.70 -6.01 -8.15
CA GLU A 274 0.27 -6.77 -8.93
C GLU A 274 0.19 -6.45 -10.42
N MET A 275 -1.02 -6.37 -10.98
CA MET A 275 -1.26 -6.00 -12.37
C MET A 275 -0.65 -4.65 -12.71
N ARG A 276 -0.92 -3.62 -11.91
CA ARG A 276 -0.34 -2.28 -12.07
C ARG A 276 1.19 -2.30 -11.99
N GLY A 277 1.74 -3.12 -11.10
CA GLY A 277 3.20 -3.31 -11.01
C GLY A 277 3.79 -3.94 -12.26
N ILE A 278 3.13 -4.95 -12.85
CA ILE A 278 3.53 -5.58 -14.12
C ILE A 278 3.46 -4.58 -15.26
N GLU A 279 2.34 -3.86 -15.40
CA GLU A 279 2.15 -2.84 -16.43
C GLU A 279 3.24 -1.78 -16.35
N TRP A 280 3.53 -1.30 -15.15
CA TRP A 280 4.62 -0.36 -14.93
C TRP A 280 5.97 -0.93 -15.36
N LEU A 281 6.31 -2.16 -14.97
CA LEU A 281 7.58 -2.81 -15.35
C LEU A 281 7.70 -2.92 -16.87
N MET A 282 6.63 -3.31 -17.54
CA MET A 282 6.59 -3.42 -19.00
C MET A 282 6.77 -2.06 -19.68
N ILE A 283 6.05 -1.01 -19.26
CA ILE A 283 6.21 0.37 -19.76
C ILE A 283 7.64 0.85 -19.53
N GLU A 284 8.12 0.72 -18.29
CA GLU A 284 9.43 1.17 -17.85
C GLU A 284 10.58 0.47 -18.60
N SER A 285 10.36 -0.75 -19.08
CA SER A 285 11.35 -1.47 -19.88
C SER A 285 11.73 -0.75 -21.18
N TYR A 286 10.84 0.07 -21.76
CA TYR A 286 11.13 0.89 -22.95
C TYR A 286 12.16 1.97 -22.66
N ALA A 287 12.07 2.63 -21.51
CA ALA A 287 13.03 3.63 -21.11
C ALA A 287 14.35 3.01 -20.63
N ARG A 288 14.27 1.88 -19.91
CA ARG A 288 15.45 1.22 -19.33
C ARG A 288 16.34 0.55 -20.38
N TYR A 289 15.74 -0.06 -21.39
CA TYR A 289 16.45 -0.81 -22.44
C TYR A 289 16.44 -0.09 -23.80
N ALA A 290 16.28 1.23 -23.79
CA ALA A 290 16.34 2.08 -24.97
C ALA A 290 17.64 1.88 -25.75
N VAL A 291 17.54 1.82 -27.08
CA VAL A 291 18.69 1.66 -27.98
C VAL A 291 19.11 3.03 -28.49
N ASN A 292 20.41 3.31 -28.47
CA ASN A 292 20.98 4.59 -28.90
C ASN A 292 20.37 5.82 -28.17
N GLY A 293 19.90 5.62 -26.93
CA GLY A 293 19.25 6.69 -26.15
C GLY A 293 17.85 7.07 -26.63
N VAL A 294 17.28 6.33 -27.59
CA VAL A 294 15.95 6.60 -28.14
C VAL A 294 14.91 5.74 -27.41
N ILE A 295 13.99 6.39 -26.71
CA ILE A 295 12.88 5.76 -25.99
C ILE A 295 11.65 5.77 -26.90
N HIS A 296 11.08 4.60 -27.18
CA HIS A 296 9.85 4.49 -27.97
C HIS A 296 8.60 4.56 -27.09
N CYS A 297 7.49 5.06 -27.64
CA CYS A 297 6.19 4.88 -27.01
C CYS A 297 5.83 3.38 -26.94
N PRO A 298 5.31 2.87 -25.79
CA PRO A 298 4.85 1.49 -25.67
C PRO A 298 3.50 1.24 -26.37
N HIS A 299 2.78 2.28 -26.78
CA HIS A 299 1.51 2.15 -27.49
C HIS A 299 1.76 1.79 -28.96
N LEU A 300 1.22 0.66 -29.44
CA LEU A 300 1.53 0.11 -30.76
C LEU A 300 1.22 1.06 -31.92
N ASP A 301 0.14 1.84 -31.79
CA ASP A 301 -0.28 2.80 -32.82
C ASP A 301 0.43 4.17 -32.70
N CYS A 302 1.38 4.31 -31.77
CA CYS A 302 2.12 5.55 -31.55
C CYS A 302 3.59 5.40 -31.97
N ALA A 303 3.96 6.04 -33.08
CA ALA A 303 5.32 6.02 -33.61
C ALA A 303 6.27 7.02 -32.93
N GLU A 304 5.81 7.75 -31.92
CA GLU A 304 6.59 8.79 -31.25
C GLU A 304 7.82 8.21 -30.53
N THR A 305 8.90 8.99 -30.55
CA THR A 305 10.16 8.64 -29.89
C THR A 305 10.72 9.83 -29.12
N PHE A 306 11.50 9.54 -28.09
CA PHE A 306 11.94 10.54 -27.12
C PHE A 306 13.40 10.37 -26.77
N ALA A 307 14.13 11.48 -26.75
CA ALA A 307 15.54 11.51 -26.35
C ALA A 307 15.72 11.46 -24.82
N THR A 308 14.70 11.86 -24.05
CA THR A 308 14.78 11.88 -22.59
C THR A 308 13.56 11.24 -21.95
N ARG A 309 13.79 10.68 -20.76
CA ARG A 309 12.76 10.01 -19.98
C ARG A 309 11.64 10.96 -19.52
N SER A 310 11.94 12.24 -19.27
CA SER A 310 10.94 13.24 -18.89
C SER A 310 9.98 13.55 -20.04
N LEU A 311 10.50 13.74 -21.27
CA LEU A 311 9.67 13.93 -22.47
C LEU A 311 8.75 12.73 -22.71
N TRP A 312 9.32 11.52 -22.63
CA TRP A 312 8.59 10.27 -22.78
C TRP A 312 7.48 10.12 -21.74
N LYS A 313 7.77 10.35 -20.46
CA LYS A 313 6.74 10.30 -19.40
C LYS A 313 5.64 11.29 -19.69
N ARG A 314 5.96 12.57 -19.96
CA ARG A 314 4.95 13.58 -20.29
C ARG A 314 4.04 13.12 -21.43
N HIS A 315 4.59 12.54 -22.48
CA HIS A 315 3.79 11.99 -23.57
C HIS A 315 2.85 10.88 -23.10
N LEU A 316 3.31 9.94 -22.26
CA LEU A 316 2.45 8.90 -21.70
C LEU A 316 1.28 9.46 -20.89
N TYR A 317 1.52 10.52 -20.11
CA TYR A 317 0.49 11.17 -19.29
C TYR A 317 -0.48 12.01 -20.13
N ALA A 318 0.03 12.88 -21.01
CA ALA A 318 -0.78 13.80 -21.80
C ALA A 318 -1.57 13.08 -22.91
N GLY A 319 -0.99 12.05 -23.53
CA GLY A 319 -1.63 11.26 -24.58
C GLY A 319 -2.58 10.18 -24.06
N GLY A 320 -2.72 10.02 -22.74
CA GLY A 320 -3.47 8.90 -22.16
C GLY A 320 -2.86 7.52 -22.46
N HIS A 321 -1.67 7.45 -23.05
CA HIS A 321 -0.95 6.19 -23.36
C HIS A 321 -0.46 5.47 -22.10
N ARG A 322 -0.66 6.07 -20.91
CA ARG A 322 -0.47 5.44 -19.60
C ARG A 322 -1.72 4.75 -19.06
N GLN A 323 -2.91 5.19 -19.47
CA GLN A 323 -4.18 4.60 -19.03
C GLN A 323 -4.47 3.34 -19.85
N PHE A 324 -3.92 2.23 -19.37
CA PHE A 324 -4.47 0.94 -19.72
C PHE A 324 -5.75 0.80 -18.91
N ASP A 325 -6.86 0.90 -19.63
CA ASP A 325 -8.20 0.73 -19.08
C ASP A 325 -8.18 -0.55 -18.23
N ILE A 326 -8.45 -0.44 -16.91
CA ILE A 326 -8.51 -1.58 -15.98
C ILE A 326 -9.79 -2.37 -16.31
N ARG A 327 -9.93 -2.80 -17.55
CA ARG A 327 -10.95 -3.73 -17.98
C ARG A 327 -10.44 -5.10 -17.64
N LEU A 328 -10.54 -5.43 -16.35
CA LEU A 328 -10.60 -6.81 -15.86
C LEU A 328 -11.78 -7.59 -16.51
N GLN A 329 -12.55 -6.98 -17.41
CA GLN A 329 -13.81 -7.48 -17.92
C GLN A 329 -13.93 -7.23 -19.43
N SER A 330 -13.37 -8.13 -20.22
CA SER A 330 -14.11 -8.75 -21.31
C SER A 330 -13.41 -10.05 -21.70
N LYS A 331 -14.09 -11.18 -21.50
CA LYS A 331 -13.67 -12.42 -22.15
C LYS A 331 -13.58 -12.14 -23.65
N GLY A 332 -12.40 -12.32 -24.23
CA GLY A 332 -12.21 -12.19 -25.68
C GLY A 332 -11.62 -10.87 -26.14
N ASN A 333 -11.38 -9.89 -25.26
CA ASN A 333 -10.44 -8.83 -25.58
C ASN A 333 -9.10 -9.26 -24.94
N PRO A 334 -8.13 -9.80 -25.70
CA PRO A 334 -6.79 -9.92 -25.16
C PRO A 334 -6.47 -8.52 -24.61
N MET A 335 -6.03 -8.41 -23.36
CA MET A 335 -5.40 -7.17 -22.92
C MET A 335 -4.53 -6.72 -24.08
N HIS A 336 -4.72 -5.50 -24.60
CA HIS A 336 -3.82 -4.93 -25.60
C HIS A 336 -2.43 -5.24 -25.08
N GLN A 337 -1.74 -6.18 -25.75
CA GLN A 337 -0.66 -6.92 -25.13
C GLN A 337 0.47 -5.93 -24.90
N LEU A 338 0.54 -5.40 -23.69
CA LEU A 338 1.66 -4.59 -23.31
C LEU A 338 2.84 -5.56 -23.30
N LEU A 339 3.68 -5.46 -24.30
CA LEU A 339 4.87 -6.28 -24.41
C LEU A 339 6.02 -5.51 -23.79
N CYS A 340 6.88 -6.23 -23.08
CA CYS A 340 8.19 -5.70 -22.73
C CYS A 340 8.88 -5.20 -24.00
N TYR A 341 9.70 -4.16 -23.88
CA TYR A 341 10.50 -3.69 -25.00
C TYR A 341 11.34 -4.83 -25.58
N LYS A 342 11.53 -4.84 -26.91
CA LYS A 342 12.17 -5.96 -27.61
C LYS A 342 13.57 -6.30 -27.06
N HIS A 343 14.28 -5.31 -26.54
CA HIS A 343 15.62 -5.44 -25.95
C HIS A 343 15.65 -5.73 -24.44
N THR A 344 14.50 -5.90 -23.79
CA THR A 344 14.44 -6.33 -22.39
C THR A 344 15.11 -7.70 -22.22
N PRO A 345 16.02 -7.88 -21.25
CA PRO A 345 16.70 -9.15 -21.02
C PRO A 345 15.72 -10.31 -20.83
N GLU A 346 16.06 -11.47 -21.39
CA GLU A 346 15.17 -12.65 -21.40
C GLU A 346 14.86 -13.18 -19.99
N ILE A 347 15.76 -12.98 -19.03
CA ILE A 347 15.51 -13.33 -17.63
C ILE A 347 14.40 -12.47 -17.00
N GLU A 348 14.34 -11.18 -17.38
CA GLU A 348 13.34 -10.25 -16.86
C GLU A 348 11.99 -10.44 -17.54
N LYS A 349 11.99 -10.65 -18.88
CA LYS A 349 10.77 -11.03 -19.61
C LYS A 349 10.13 -12.27 -19.00
N ARG A 350 10.90 -13.33 -18.78
CA ARG A 350 10.42 -14.58 -18.15
C ARG A 350 9.90 -14.37 -16.73
N ALA A 351 10.52 -13.49 -15.95
CA ALA A 351 10.06 -13.16 -14.60
C ALA A 351 8.71 -12.41 -14.64
N ILE A 352 8.58 -11.42 -15.52
CA ILE A 352 7.33 -10.68 -15.74
C ILE A 352 6.21 -11.62 -16.23
N GLU A 353 6.49 -12.49 -17.20
CA GLU A 353 5.53 -13.47 -17.72
C GLU A 353 5.10 -14.51 -16.68
N THR A 354 6.03 -14.96 -15.85
CA THR A 354 5.73 -15.90 -14.75
C THR A 354 4.81 -15.24 -13.73
N ARG A 355 5.04 -13.95 -13.45
CA ARG A 355 4.18 -13.16 -12.59
C ARG A 355 2.80 -12.90 -13.20
N GLN A 356 2.71 -12.62 -14.50
CA GLN A 356 1.44 -12.51 -15.23
C GLN A 356 0.64 -13.81 -15.14
N ARG A 357 1.27 -14.97 -15.40
CA ARG A 357 0.61 -16.28 -15.28
C ARG A 357 0.05 -16.55 -13.88
N ARG A 358 0.80 -16.16 -12.83
CA ARG A 358 0.33 -16.25 -11.45
C ARG A 358 -0.87 -15.34 -11.21
N LEU A 359 -0.82 -14.11 -11.70
CA LEU A 359 -1.91 -13.14 -11.60
C LEU A 359 -3.18 -13.65 -12.29
N ASP A 360 -3.07 -14.21 -13.49
CA ASP A 360 -4.19 -14.79 -14.23
C ASP A 360 -4.84 -15.94 -13.43
N ALA A 361 -4.02 -16.81 -12.83
CA ALA A 361 -4.51 -17.88 -11.96
C ALA A 361 -5.21 -17.33 -10.70
N MET A 362 -4.62 -16.33 -10.03
CA MET A 362 -5.23 -15.66 -8.87
C MET A 362 -6.57 -15.02 -9.22
N TYR A 363 -6.66 -14.39 -10.38
CA TYR A 363 -7.87 -13.75 -10.87
C TYR A 363 -8.99 -14.78 -11.16
N LEU A 364 -8.65 -15.91 -11.79
CA LEU A 364 -9.59 -17.01 -11.99
C LEU A 364 -10.13 -17.55 -10.65
N GLU A 365 -9.26 -17.70 -9.66
CA GLU A 365 -9.68 -18.10 -8.30
C GLU A 365 -10.57 -17.04 -7.64
N ALA A 366 -10.23 -15.75 -7.74
CA ALA A 366 -11.08 -14.66 -7.24
C ALA A 366 -12.46 -14.68 -7.89
N LYS A 367 -12.56 -14.91 -9.21
CA LYS A 367 -13.84 -15.07 -9.91
C LYS A 367 -14.65 -16.27 -9.42
N LYS A 368 -14.00 -17.38 -9.08
CA LYS A 368 -14.71 -18.54 -8.48
C LYS A 368 -15.32 -18.15 -7.13
N ILE A 369 -14.57 -17.43 -6.29
CA ILE A 369 -15.08 -16.95 -4.98
C ILE A 369 -16.23 -15.96 -5.21
N GLN A 370 -16.08 -14.99 -6.11
CA GLN A 370 -17.11 -14.03 -6.47
C GLN A 370 -18.41 -14.72 -6.89
N ARG A 371 -18.32 -15.77 -7.71
CA ARG A 371 -19.46 -16.58 -8.11
C ARG A 371 -20.10 -17.29 -6.92
N ARG A 372 -19.32 -17.84 -5.98
CA ARG A 372 -19.89 -18.46 -4.76
C ARG A 372 -20.63 -17.43 -3.91
N VAL A 373 -20.09 -16.23 -3.78
CA VAL A 373 -20.75 -15.12 -3.07
C VAL A 373 -22.04 -14.73 -3.80
N GLY A 374 -21.98 -14.48 -5.11
CA GLY A 374 -23.12 -13.97 -5.90
C GLY A 374 -24.20 -15.01 -6.22
N TYR A 375 -23.87 -16.30 -6.30
CA TYR A 375 -24.88 -17.37 -6.42
C TYR A 375 -25.46 -17.78 -5.06
N GLY A 376 -25.09 -17.10 -3.98
CA GLY A 376 -25.59 -17.34 -2.64
C GLY A 376 -24.97 -18.57 -1.99
N TRP A 377 -24.82 -18.48 -0.67
CA TRP A 377 -24.38 -19.59 0.16
C TRP A 377 -25.54 -20.53 0.47
N GLY A 378 -25.33 -21.83 0.24
CA GLY A 378 -26.31 -22.88 0.49
C GLY A 378 -27.14 -23.29 -0.74
N PRO A 379 -27.99 -24.33 -0.60
CA PRO A 379 -28.82 -24.83 -1.69
C PRO A 379 -29.73 -23.74 -2.29
N PRO A 380 -30.09 -23.83 -3.59
CA PRO A 380 -31.14 -23.00 -4.16
C PRO A 380 -32.41 -23.04 -3.28
N ARG A 381 -32.97 -21.87 -2.96
CA ARG A 381 -34.16 -21.67 -2.09
C ARG A 381 -33.95 -21.84 -0.57
N SER A 382 -32.73 -22.10 -0.10
CA SER A 382 -32.47 -22.07 1.34
C SER A 382 -32.59 -20.65 1.92
N GLU A 383 -33.02 -20.53 3.18
CA GLU A 383 -33.04 -19.25 3.92
C GLU A 383 -31.65 -18.61 3.98
N GLN A 384 -30.60 -19.42 4.12
CA GLN A 384 -29.21 -18.98 4.05
C GLN A 384 -28.90 -18.24 2.74
N ARG A 385 -29.46 -18.70 1.62
CA ARG A 385 -29.30 -18.04 0.31
C ARG A 385 -30.21 -16.83 0.10
N LYS A 386 -31.25 -16.63 0.93
CA LYS A 386 -32.10 -15.43 0.87
C LYS A 386 -31.54 -14.28 1.71
N LEU A 387 -30.81 -14.62 2.78
CA LEU A 387 -30.19 -13.65 3.70
C LEU A 387 -28.89 -13.03 3.14
N PHE A 388 -28.32 -13.62 2.09
CA PHE A 388 -27.13 -13.16 1.35
C PHE A 388 -27.51 -12.86 -0.09
#